data_AF-A0A2A4T878-F1
#
_entry.id   AF-A0A2A4T878-F1
#
_cell.length_a   1.000
_cell.length_b   1.000
_cell.length_c   1.000
_cell.angle_alpha   90.00
_cell.angle_beta   90.00
_cell.angle_gamma   90.00
#
_symmetry.space_group_name_H-M   'P 1'
#
loop_
_entity.id
_entity.type
_entity.pdbx_description
1 polymer ?
#
loop_
_entity_poly.entity_id
_entity_poly.type
_entity_poly.pdbx_seq_one_letter_code
_entity_poly.pdbx_strand_id
1 'polypeptide(L)'
;METEQTYISYLKLEQPQIWLSILRASEDGLIFVDEDHDSVTATARLLLTYPDLHEVLNMLTENWIKLKSEETGHNLLQNLLQQQ
;
A
#
# COMPACT_ATOMS: atom_id res chain seq x y z
N MET A 1 -11.69 5.41 -18.23
CA MET A 1 -10.47 5.91 -17.54
C MET A 1 -10.16 4.87 -16.50
N GLU A 2 -9.19 3.99 -16.75
CA GLU A 2 -8.67 3.10 -15.70
C GLU A 2 -8.11 4.01 -14.62
N THR A 3 -8.72 3.99 -13.43
CA THR A 3 -8.21 4.76 -12.31
C THR A 3 -6.99 3.98 -11.86
N GLU A 4 -5.80 4.53 -12.08
CA GLU A 4 -4.55 3.89 -11.71
C GLU A 4 -4.62 3.59 -10.21
N GLN A 5 -4.80 2.31 -9.86
CA GLN A 5 -4.94 1.92 -8.46
C GLN A 5 -3.60 2.21 -7.78
N THR A 6 -3.64 3.03 -6.75
CA THR A 6 -2.49 3.49 -5.95
C THR A 6 -2.39 2.67 -4.66
N TYR A 7 -1.27 2.76 -3.95
CA TYR A 7 -1.10 2.07 -2.67
C TYR A 7 -2.10 2.53 -1.61
N ILE A 8 -2.31 3.84 -1.47
CA ILE A 8 -3.26 4.39 -0.49
C ILE A 8 -4.70 4.02 -0.86
N SER A 9 -5.06 4.03 -2.15
CA SER A 9 -6.39 3.60 -2.59
C SER A 9 -6.61 2.09 -2.36
N TYR A 10 -5.58 1.26 -2.55
CA TYR A 10 -5.60 -0.15 -2.13
C TYR A 10 -5.87 -0.27 -0.63
N LEU A 11 -5.14 0.47 0.22
CA LEU A 11 -5.36 0.44 1.66
C LEU A 11 -6.78 0.88 2.04
N LYS A 12 -7.30 1.94 1.40
CA LYS A 12 -8.65 2.47 1.64
C LYS A 12 -9.76 1.49 1.24
N LEU A 13 -9.63 0.83 0.09
CA LEU A 13 -10.67 0.01 -0.52
C LEU A 13 -10.61 -1.45 -0.08
N GLU A 14 -9.42 -2.04 -0.14
CA GLU A 14 -9.21 -3.48 0.10
C GLU A 14 -8.84 -3.79 1.55
N GLN A 15 -8.27 -2.83 2.29
CA GLN A 15 -7.82 -3.01 3.67
C GLN A 15 -8.39 -1.96 4.66
N PRO A 16 -9.72 -1.72 4.68
CA PRO A 16 -10.30 -0.56 5.37
C PRO A 16 -10.04 -0.54 6.89
N GLN A 17 -9.96 -1.71 7.54
CA GLN A 17 -9.66 -1.80 8.98
C GLN A 17 -8.21 -1.39 9.30
N ILE A 18 -7.29 -1.74 8.40
CA ILE A 18 -5.89 -1.36 8.50
C ILE A 18 -5.76 0.13 8.24
N TRP A 19 -6.45 0.65 7.23
CA TRP A 19 -6.49 2.09 6.95
C TRP A 19 -6.96 2.91 8.16
N LEU A 20 -8.03 2.50 8.84
CA LEU A 20 -8.48 3.14 10.08
C LEU A 20 -7.42 3.11 11.19
N SER A 21 -6.66 2.02 11.28
CA SER A 21 -5.58 1.89 12.26
C SER A 21 -4.40 2.81 11.92
N ILE A 22 -4.07 2.94 10.63
CA ILE A 22 -3.06 3.88 10.11
C ILE A 22 -3.46 5.32 10.44
N LEU A 23 -4.72 5.71 10.24
CA LEU A 23 -5.20 7.05 10.56
C LEU A 23 -5.05 7.38 12.06
N ARG A 24 -5.46 6.45 12.95
CA ARG A 24 -5.26 6.63 14.40
C ARG A 24 -3.80 6.75 14.77
N ALA A 25 -2.95 5.87 14.23
CA ALA A 25 -1.50 5.95 14.45
C ALA A 25 -0.90 7.24 13.89
N SER A 26 -1.48 7.82 12.85
CA SER A 26 -1.09 9.13 12.33
C SER A 26 -1.45 10.26 13.29
N GLU A 27 -2.63 10.22 13.90
CA GLU A 27 -3.03 11.17 14.96
C GLU A 27 -2.09 11.10 16.18
N ASP A 28 -1.59 9.90 16.50
CA ASP A 28 -0.61 9.66 17.57
C ASP A 28 0.85 10.05 17.19
N GLY A 29 1.09 10.45 15.94
CA GLY A 29 2.42 10.79 15.41
C GLY A 29 3.34 9.58 15.22
N LEU A 30 2.77 8.38 15.13
CA LEU A 30 3.49 7.12 14.91
C LEU A 30 3.67 6.82 13.41
N ILE A 31 2.76 7.31 12.58
CA ILE A 31 2.80 7.15 11.13
C ILE A 31 2.62 8.52 10.46
N PHE A 32 3.27 8.72 9.33
CA PHE A 32 3.01 9.84 8.44
C PHE A 32 2.38 9.32 7.15
N VAL A 33 1.29 9.95 6.72
CA VAL A 33 0.60 9.63 5.47
C VAL A 33 0.77 10.82 4.54
N ASP A 34 1.28 10.56 3.35
CA ASP A 34 1.44 11.54 2.29
C ASP A 34 0.59 11.09 1.09
N GLU A 35 -0.59 11.69 0.94
CA GLU A 35 -1.49 11.35 -0.17
C GLU A 35 -1.00 11.90 -1.52
N ASP A 36 -0.23 13.00 -1.52
CA ASP A 36 0.30 13.61 -2.74
C ASP A 36 1.38 12.72 -3.38
N HIS A 37 2.12 11.97 -2.55
CA HIS A 37 3.18 11.05 -2.98
C HIS A 37 2.81 9.56 -2.82
N ASP A 38 1.54 9.24 -2.52
CA ASP A 38 1.03 7.88 -2.34
C ASP A 38 1.86 7.02 -1.36
N SER A 39 2.23 7.60 -0.20
CA SER A 39 3.14 6.94 0.74
C SER A 39 2.62 6.90 2.18
N VAL A 40 3.00 5.83 2.89
CA VAL A 40 2.74 5.64 4.33
C VAL A 40 4.07 5.29 4.99
N THR A 41 4.52 6.13 5.92
CA THR A 41 5.85 6.03 6.53
C THR A 41 5.74 5.88 8.04
N ALA A 42 6.38 4.86 8.60
CA ALA A 42 6.54 4.73 10.05
C ALA A 42 7.52 5.78 10.59
N THR A 43 7.18 6.44 11.69
CA THR A 43 8.13 7.34 12.37
C THR A 43 9.09 6.53 13.23
N ALA A 44 10.24 7.13 13.59
CA ALA A 44 11.19 6.52 14.52
C ALA A 44 10.53 6.14 15.86
N ARG A 45 9.49 6.85 16.28
CA ARG A 45 8.73 6.54 17.49
C ARG A 45 8.04 5.18 17.40
N LEU A 46 7.37 4.89 16.28
CA LEU A 46 6.73 3.59 16.06
C LEU A 46 7.77 2.46 16.08
N LEU A 47 8.90 2.65 15.40
CA LEU A 47 9.96 1.64 15.35
C LEU A 47 10.52 1.29 16.73
N LEU A 48 10.59 2.28 17.63
CA LEU A 48 11.10 2.11 18.99
C LEU A 48 10.07 1.53 19.95
N THR A 49 8.78 1.85 19.79
CA THR A 49 7.73 1.42 20.72
C THR A 49 7.04 0.15 20.29
N TYR A 50 6.91 -0.09 18.98
CA TYR A 50 6.15 -1.18 18.37
C TYR A 50 6.86 -1.72 17.11
N PRO A 51 8.04 -2.35 17.24
CA PRO A 51 8.82 -2.82 16.09
C PRO A 51 8.03 -3.81 15.22
N ASP A 52 7.18 -4.65 15.80
CA ASP A 52 6.38 -5.62 15.05
C ASP A 52 5.35 -4.95 14.12
N LEU A 53 4.89 -3.74 14.43
CA LEU A 53 4.00 -2.99 13.55
C LEU A 53 4.70 -2.52 12.28
N HIS A 54 6.03 -2.37 12.32
CA HIS A 54 6.79 -2.06 11.11
C HIS A 54 6.77 -3.23 10.12
N GLU A 55 6.91 -4.47 10.61
CA GLU A 55 6.80 -5.68 9.78
C GLU A 55 5.42 -5.78 9.11
N VAL A 56 4.36 -5.40 9.83
CA VAL A 56 3.00 -5.36 9.25
C VAL A 56 2.91 -4.37 8.09
N LEU A 57 3.52 -3.18 8.21
CA LEU A 57 3.55 -2.19 7.13
C LEU A 57 4.36 -2.68 5.92
N ASN A 58 5.47 -3.39 6.16
CA ASN A 58 6.26 -3.99 5.10
C ASN A 58 5.46 -5.07 4.36
N MET A 59 4.79 -5.97 5.10
CA MET A 59 3.93 -7.01 4.52
C MET A 59 2.80 -6.41 3.66
N LEU A 60 2.20 -5.28 4.06
CA LEU A 60 1.18 -4.60 3.27
C LEU A 60 1.73 -4.06 1.96
N THR A 61 2.95 -3.50 2.01
CA THR A 61 3.65 -2.99 0.84
C THR A 61 4.01 -4.13 -0.12
N GLU A 62 4.51 -5.26 0.39
CA GLU A 62 4.82 -6.45 -0.40
C GLU A 62 3.57 -7.03 -1.08
N ASN A 63 2.47 -7.14 -0.34
CA ASN A 63 1.20 -7.62 -0.90
C ASN A 63 0.71 -6.71 -2.03
N TRP A 64 0.83 -5.39 -1.86
CA TRP A 64 0.49 -4.43 -2.90
C TRP A 64 1.36 -4.59 -4.15
N ILE A 65 2.68 -4.65 -3.99
CA ILE A 65 3.62 -4.84 -5.10
C ILE A 65 3.31 -6.13 -5.85
N LYS A 66 3.02 -7.21 -5.12
CA LYS A 66 2.66 -8.50 -5.70
C LYS A 66 1.40 -8.39 -6.57
N LEU A 67 0.32 -7.81 -6.04
CA LEU A 67 -0.92 -7.59 -6.79
C LEU A 67 -0.69 -6.81 -8.08
N LYS A 68 0.08 -5.71 -8.00
CA LYS A 68 0.42 -4.89 -9.17
C LYS A 68 1.27 -5.63 -10.20
N SER A 69 2.21 -6.45 -9.74
CA SER A 69 3.06 -7.25 -10.63
C SER A 69 2.27 -8.31 -11.39
N GLU A 70 1.30 -8.96 -10.73
CA GLU A 70 0.42 -9.97 -11.35
C GLU A 70 -0.51 -9.32 -12.39
N GLU A 71 -1.10 -8.17 -12.06
CA GLU A 71 -1.93 -7.38 -12.99
C GLU A 71 -1.13 -6.95 -14.23
N THR A 72 0.07 -6.40 -14.01
CA THR A 72 0.96 -5.96 -15.11
C THR A 72 1.36 -7.14 -16.00
N GLY A 73 1.71 -8.27 -15.40
CA GLY A 73 2.07 -9.49 -16.13
C GLY A 73 0.90 -10.03 -16.98
N HIS A 74 -0.32 -10.03 -16.43
CA HIS A 74 -1.51 -10.44 -17.16
C HIS A 74 -1.78 -9.52 -18.36
N ASN A 75 -1.71 -8.20 -18.16
CA ASN A 75 -1.94 -7.21 -19.20
C ASN A 75 -0.91 -7.31 -20.34
N LEU A 76 0.36 -7.51 -20.00
CA LEU A 76 1.42 -7.74 -20.99
C LEU A 76 1.15 -8.99 -21.85
N LEU A 77 0.76 -10.11 -21.22
CA LEU A 77 0.44 -11.34 -21.94
C LEU A 77 -0.77 -11.18 -22.86
N GLN A 78 -1.83 -10.51 -22.41
CA GLN A 78 -3.01 -10.21 -23.23
C GLN A 78 -2.64 -9.36 -24.46
N ASN A 79 -1.84 -8.31 -24.26
CA ASN A 79 -1.41 -7.44 -25.35
C ASN A 79 -0.56 -8.19 -26.39
N LEU A 80 0.29 -9.14 -25.96
CA LEU A 80 1.09 -9.97 -26.87
C LEU A 80 0.24 -10.97 -27.65
N LEU A 81 -0.80 -11.54 -27.02
CA LEU A 81 -1.71 -12.49 -27.67
C LEU A 81 -2.65 -11.82 -28.67
N GLN A 82 -3.03 -10.55 -28.47
CA GLN A 82 -3.87 -9.79 -29.40
C GLN A 82 -3.12 -9.24 -30.63
N GLN A 83 -1.79 -9.28 -30.64
CA GLN A 83 -0.95 -8.85 -31.76
C GLN A 83 -0.58 -10.00 -32.73
N GLN A 84 -1.08 -11.22 -32.50
CA GLN A 84 -0.96 -12.36 -33.42
C GLN A 84 -2.27 -12.63 -34.15
#